data_AF-A0AAU6YVJ1-F1
#
_entry.id   AF-A0AAU6YVJ1-F1
#
_cell.length_a   1.000
_cell.length_b   1.000
_cell.length_c   1.000
_cell.angle_alpha   90.00
_cell.angle_beta   90.00
_cell.angle_gamma   90.00
#
_symmetry.space_group_name_H-M   'P 1'
#
loop_
_entity.id
_entity.type
_entity.pdbx_description
1 polymer ?
#
loop_
_entity_poly.entity_id
_entity_poly.type
_entity_poly.pdbx_seq_one_letter_code
_entity_poly.pdbx_strand_id
1 'polypeptide(L)'
;MTASSIEGFVERLAAVETGPACHNFFDHTAPGNAQRRRNLAIYLQELLDRSPQVLLVGEAPGFRGMRMTGVPFTNRTMFGGPANSLGMFGPEKGYMLPADAPGVAAEPTATVMWEVLAELDFLPLLWSACPWHTHQPGRPLSNRTPTAAEAALGTSFWQELAGIFQIEAVVAVGNVAHRSLQRSGLEAPKIRHPAHGGRSGFKQGLERLLAAGIAQ
;
A
#
# COMPACT_ATOMS: atom_id res chain seq x y z
N MET A 1 -13.91 13.47 -9.56
CA MET A 1 -13.75 13.47 -8.08
C MET A 1 -12.94 14.67 -7.67
N THR A 2 -13.17 15.20 -6.48
CA THR A 2 -12.49 16.40 -5.97
C THR A 2 -11.50 16.00 -4.88
N ALA A 3 -10.52 16.86 -4.57
CA ALA A 3 -9.62 16.66 -3.43
C ALA A 3 -10.36 16.28 -2.12
N SER A 4 -11.61 16.75 -1.97
CA SER A 4 -12.51 16.43 -0.86
C SER A 4 -12.84 14.94 -0.71
N SER A 5 -12.84 14.11 -1.78
CA SER A 5 -13.09 12.67 -1.64
C SER A 5 -11.88 11.92 -1.08
N ILE A 6 -10.65 12.32 -1.45
CA ILE A 6 -9.42 11.74 -0.90
C ILE A 6 -9.28 12.13 0.57
N GLU A 7 -9.48 13.40 0.91
CA GLU A 7 -9.42 13.86 2.30
C GLU A 7 -10.42 13.09 3.17
N GLY A 8 -11.66 12.93 2.70
CA GLY A 8 -12.66 12.13 3.39
C GLY A 8 -12.25 10.66 3.58
N PHE A 9 -11.65 10.03 2.57
CA PHE A 9 -11.11 8.66 2.67
C PHE A 9 -10.02 8.57 3.75
N VAL A 10 -9.05 9.49 3.71
CA VAL A 10 -7.93 9.51 4.65
C VAL A 10 -8.40 9.74 6.08
N GLU A 11 -9.39 10.61 6.29
CA GLU A 11 -9.95 10.86 7.63
C GLU A 11 -10.75 9.65 8.16
N ARG A 12 -11.51 8.94 7.32
CA ARG A 12 -12.15 7.67 7.72
C ARG A 12 -11.12 6.62 8.11
N LEU A 13 -10.02 6.51 7.37
CA LEU A 13 -8.93 5.57 7.66
C LEU A 13 -8.24 5.91 9.00
N ALA A 14 -8.03 7.20 9.27
CA ALA A 14 -7.45 7.70 10.50
C ALA A 14 -8.35 7.47 11.73
N ALA A 15 -9.67 7.49 11.55
CA ALA A 15 -10.63 7.33 12.64
C ALA A 15 -10.85 5.87 13.08
N VAL A 16 -10.30 4.88 12.36
CA VAL A 16 -10.50 3.47 12.73
C VAL A 16 -9.76 3.13 14.02
N GLU A 17 -10.51 2.63 14.99
CA GLU A 17 -9.97 2.02 16.20
C GLU A 17 -9.42 0.62 15.87
N THR A 18 -8.12 0.45 16.10
CA THR A 18 -7.42 -0.82 15.90
C THR A 18 -7.08 -1.49 17.23
N GLY A 19 -6.90 -2.81 17.21
CA GLY A 19 -6.53 -3.57 18.41
C GLY A 19 -5.10 -3.26 18.90
N PRO A 20 -4.73 -3.69 20.12
CA PRO A 20 -3.45 -3.33 20.77
C PRO A 20 -2.18 -3.85 20.06
N ALA A 21 -2.32 -4.78 19.11
CA ALA A 21 -1.22 -5.32 18.29
C ALA A 21 -1.35 -4.93 16.80
N CYS A 22 -2.11 -3.87 16.52
CA CYS A 22 -2.36 -3.28 15.21
C CYS A 22 -2.33 -1.76 15.36
N HIS A 23 -1.31 -1.11 14.80
CA HIS A 23 -1.07 0.31 14.99
C HIS A 23 -1.62 1.12 13.82
N ASN A 24 -2.62 1.96 14.10
CA ASN A 24 -3.10 2.95 13.16
C ASN A 24 -2.18 4.18 13.12
N PHE A 25 -1.14 4.10 12.30
CA PHE A 25 -0.19 5.20 12.07
C PHE A 25 -0.77 6.38 11.26
N PHE A 26 -2.08 6.41 11.02
CA PHE A 26 -2.79 7.55 10.46
C PHE A 26 -3.67 8.27 11.47
N ASP A 27 -3.80 7.78 12.71
CA ASP A 27 -4.67 8.40 13.71
C ASP A 27 -4.23 9.84 14.10
N HIS A 28 -5.04 10.51 14.91
CA HIS A 28 -4.76 11.88 15.33
C HIS A 28 -3.98 11.99 16.65
N THR A 29 -3.41 10.89 17.14
CA THR A 29 -2.74 10.84 18.46
C THR A 29 -1.30 11.35 18.43
N ALA A 30 -0.67 11.41 17.25
CA ALA A 30 0.72 11.84 17.10
C ALA A 30 0.89 12.86 15.95
N PRO A 31 1.72 13.91 16.12
CA PRO A 31 2.00 14.89 15.05
C PRO A 31 2.55 14.25 13.77
N GLY A 32 3.37 13.20 13.88
CA GLY A 32 3.93 12.49 12.74
C GLY A 32 2.87 11.83 11.85
N ASN A 33 1.69 11.51 12.40
CA ASN A 33 0.61 10.90 11.63
C ASN A 33 -0.04 11.89 10.66
N ALA A 34 -0.05 13.19 10.98
CA ALA A 34 -0.50 14.22 10.03
C ALA A 34 0.36 14.22 8.77
N GLN A 35 1.67 14.02 8.91
CA GLN A 35 2.57 13.89 7.76
C GLN A 35 2.30 12.61 6.96
N ARG A 36 2.03 11.48 7.63
CA ARG A 36 1.66 10.21 6.97
C ARG A 36 0.35 10.35 6.18
N ARG A 37 -0.66 11.01 6.75
CA ARG A 37 -1.92 11.36 6.06
C ARG A 37 -1.67 12.25 4.83
N ARG A 38 -0.85 13.29 4.97
CA ARG A 38 -0.46 14.16 3.85
C ARG A 38 0.23 13.38 2.73
N ASN A 39 1.18 12.51 3.07
CA ASN A 39 1.86 11.68 2.07
C ASN A 39 0.90 10.73 1.36
N LEU A 40 -0.03 10.13 2.10
CA LEU A 40 -1.08 9.29 1.51
C LEU A 40 -1.96 10.08 0.54
N ALA A 41 -2.36 11.31 0.91
CA ALA A 41 -3.15 12.17 0.04
C ALA A 41 -2.41 12.54 -1.26
N ILE A 42 -1.10 12.86 -1.18
CA ILE A 42 -0.25 13.09 -2.37
C ILE A 42 -0.26 11.86 -3.29
N TYR A 43 -0.02 10.67 -2.72
CA TYR A 43 0.00 9.43 -3.49
C TYR A 43 -1.33 9.14 -4.20
N LEU A 44 -2.45 9.29 -3.49
CA LEU A 44 -3.78 9.03 -4.05
C LEU A 44 -4.15 10.08 -5.12
N GLN A 45 -3.80 11.35 -4.92
CA GLN A 45 -4.06 12.41 -5.89
C GLN A 45 -3.27 12.18 -7.19
N GLU A 46 -1.98 11.87 -7.08
CA GLU A 46 -1.13 11.56 -8.24
C GLU A 46 -1.65 10.36 -9.05
N LEU A 47 -2.19 9.35 -8.38
CA LEU A 47 -2.78 8.22 -9.08
C LEU A 47 -4.14 8.55 -9.68
N LEU A 48 -4.95 9.41 -9.05
CA LEU A 48 -6.23 9.82 -9.65
C LEU A 48 -6.01 10.50 -11.00
N ASP A 49 -5.00 11.37 -11.08
CA ASP A 49 -4.64 12.08 -12.31
C ASP A 49 -4.18 11.12 -13.43
N ARG A 50 -3.80 9.88 -13.08
CA ARG A 50 -3.31 8.84 -14.00
C ARG A 50 -4.31 7.72 -14.25
N SER A 51 -5.37 7.63 -13.45
CA SER A 51 -6.48 6.69 -13.61
C SER A 51 -6.04 5.22 -13.82
N PRO A 52 -5.30 4.60 -12.88
CA PRO A 52 -4.95 3.19 -12.99
C PRO A 52 -6.20 2.31 -12.99
N GLN A 53 -6.24 1.31 -13.87
CA GLN A 53 -7.35 0.35 -13.96
C GLN A 53 -7.20 -0.87 -13.04
N VAL A 54 -6.00 -1.07 -12.46
CA VAL A 54 -5.68 -2.25 -11.65
C VAL A 54 -5.33 -1.86 -10.22
N LEU A 55 -5.89 -2.59 -9.26
CA LEU A 55 -5.56 -2.53 -7.84
C LEU A 55 -4.78 -3.77 -7.41
N LEU A 56 -3.51 -3.60 -7.01
CA LEU A 56 -2.76 -4.66 -6.33
C LEU A 56 -2.98 -4.55 -4.82
N VAL A 57 -3.53 -5.61 -4.22
CA VAL A 57 -3.74 -5.71 -2.77
C VAL A 57 -2.70 -6.65 -2.17
N GLY A 58 -1.85 -6.17 -1.27
CA GLY A 58 -0.97 -7.01 -0.46
C GLY A 58 -1.45 -7.18 0.98
N GLU A 59 -0.55 -7.61 1.85
CA GLU A 59 -0.88 -8.08 3.20
C GLU A 59 -1.15 -6.94 4.19
N ALA A 60 -0.08 -6.33 4.70
CA ALA A 60 -0.12 -5.27 5.69
C ALA A 60 1.17 -4.43 5.65
N PRO A 61 1.11 -3.15 6.04
CA PRO A 61 2.27 -2.29 6.23
C PRO A 61 3.34 -2.90 7.14
N GLY A 62 4.58 -2.99 6.64
CA GLY A 62 5.74 -3.31 7.45
C GLY A 62 6.27 -2.13 8.26
N PHE A 63 6.89 -2.38 9.42
CA PHE A 63 7.41 -1.30 10.29
C PHE A 63 8.55 -0.48 9.66
N ARG A 64 9.22 -1.05 8.64
CA ARG A 64 10.35 -0.47 7.88
C ARG A 64 9.94 0.22 6.58
N GLY A 65 8.63 0.29 6.31
CA GLY A 65 8.08 0.80 5.06
C GLY A 65 6.92 1.76 5.29
N MET A 66 5.72 1.38 4.79
CA MET A 66 4.49 2.19 4.83
C MET A 66 4.15 2.71 6.23
N ARG A 67 4.42 1.97 7.32
CA ARG A 67 4.22 2.49 8.69
C ARG A 67 4.93 3.83 8.90
N MET A 68 6.12 4.00 8.34
CA MET A 68 6.90 5.22 8.48
C MET A 68 6.47 6.27 7.46
N THR A 69 6.26 5.87 6.21
CA THR A 69 6.07 6.79 5.09
C THR A 69 4.62 7.25 4.91
N GLY A 70 3.64 6.46 5.35
CA GLY A 70 2.22 6.65 5.06
C GLY A 70 1.79 6.19 3.66
N VAL A 71 2.71 5.74 2.80
CA VAL A 71 2.41 5.42 1.40
C VAL A 71 2.54 3.92 1.11
N PRO A 72 1.56 3.28 0.45
CA PRO A 72 1.57 1.85 0.12
C PRO A 72 2.86 1.38 -0.55
N PHE A 73 3.43 0.29 -0.01
CA PHE A 73 4.65 -0.36 -0.51
C PHE A 73 5.81 0.59 -0.78
N THR A 74 6.00 1.58 0.07
CA THR A 74 7.17 2.47 0.02
C THR A 74 8.07 2.26 1.23
N ASN A 75 9.26 2.84 1.14
CA ASN A 75 10.20 2.95 2.25
C ASN A 75 10.87 4.33 2.24
N ARG A 76 11.67 4.61 3.27
CA ARG A 76 12.28 5.92 3.47
C ARG A 76 13.21 6.38 2.34
N THR A 77 13.84 5.46 1.62
CA THR A 77 14.79 5.82 0.56
C THR A 77 14.08 6.29 -0.70
N MET A 78 12.79 5.98 -0.87
CA MET A 78 12.01 6.44 -2.03
C MET A 78 11.65 7.93 -1.97
N PHE A 79 11.52 8.51 -0.77
CA PHE A 79 11.17 9.93 -0.63
C PHE A 79 12.38 10.85 -0.84
N GLY A 80 13.57 10.40 -0.42
CA GLY A 80 14.83 11.14 -0.62
C GLY A 80 15.65 10.69 -1.82
N GLY A 81 15.16 9.70 -2.58
CA GLY A 81 15.85 9.13 -3.73
C GLY A 81 15.58 9.89 -5.03
N PRO A 82 16.25 9.50 -6.13
CA PRO A 82 15.93 10.04 -7.45
C PRO A 82 14.49 9.71 -7.84
N ALA A 83 13.95 10.48 -8.80
CA ALA A 83 12.65 10.16 -9.36
C ALA A 83 12.66 8.76 -9.99
N ASN A 84 11.59 8.00 -9.77
CA ASN A 84 11.42 6.73 -10.49
C ASN A 84 10.86 6.98 -11.89
N SER A 85 11.05 6.03 -12.83
CA SER A 85 10.58 6.18 -14.21
C SER A 85 9.06 6.31 -14.33
N LEU A 86 8.31 5.73 -13.39
CA LEU A 86 6.87 5.92 -13.28
C LEU A 86 6.49 7.30 -12.72
N GLY A 87 7.45 8.16 -12.38
CA GLY A 87 7.20 9.53 -11.92
C GLY A 87 6.34 9.64 -10.67
N MET A 88 6.29 8.63 -9.81
CA MET A 88 5.52 8.60 -8.56
C MET A 88 6.31 9.13 -7.36
N PHE A 89 7.64 9.09 -7.43
CA PHE A 89 8.54 9.52 -6.36
C PHE A 89 9.60 10.48 -6.87
N GLY A 90 10.32 11.11 -5.95
CA GLY A 90 11.35 12.11 -6.21
C GLY A 90 11.21 13.33 -5.30
N PRO A 91 12.25 14.17 -5.19
CA PRO A 91 12.28 15.30 -4.26
C PRO A 91 11.18 16.35 -4.53
N GLU A 92 10.72 16.46 -5.78
CA GLU A 92 9.70 17.43 -6.20
C GLU A 92 8.27 17.03 -5.81
N LYS A 93 8.04 15.76 -5.42
CA LYS A 93 6.70 15.27 -5.07
C LYS A 93 6.18 15.76 -3.72
N GLY A 94 7.04 16.34 -2.89
CA GLY A 94 6.65 16.88 -1.59
C GLY A 94 6.33 15.84 -0.52
N TYR A 95 6.71 14.56 -0.72
CA TYR A 95 6.68 13.56 0.34
C TYR A 95 7.69 13.91 1.42
N MET A 96 7.29 13.82 2.69
CA MET A 96 8.20 14.04 3.82
C MET A 96 8.13 12.90 4.82
N LEU A 97 9.28 12.53 5.38
CA LEU A 97 9.29 11.61 6.50
C LEU A 97 8.87 12.35 7.77
N PRO A 98 7.99 11.77 8.59
CA PRO A 98 7.71 12.29 9.93
C PRO A 98 8.99 12.46 10.75
N ALA A 99 9.08 13.53 11.56
CA ALA A 99 10.23 13.74 12.45
C ALA A 99 10.39 12.62 13.49
N ASP A 100 9.29 11.96 13.85
CA ASP A 100 9.24 10.80 14.74
C ASP A 100 9.53 9.46 14.03
N ALA A 101 9.85 9.48 12.73
CA ALA A 101 10.12 8.27 11.98
C ALA A 101 11.34 7.55 12.59
N PRO A 102 11.19 6.27 12.98
CA PRO A 102 12.27 5.57 13.65
C PRO A 102 13.49 5.43 12.71
N GLY A 103 14.69 5.49 13.29
CA GLY A 103 15.98 5.38 12.59
C GLY A 103 16.28 3.99 12.00
N VAL A 104 15.26 3.29 11.50
CA VAL A 104 15.35 1.92 11.01
C VAL A 104 15.73 1.93 9.52
N ALA A 105 16.57 0.98 9.13
CA ALA A 105 16.97 0.78 7.74
C ALA A 105 15.77 0.37 6.87
N ALA A 106 15.74 0.76 5.60
CA ALA A 106 14.70 0.34 4.67
C ALA A 106 14.72 -1.19 4.44
N GLU A 107 13.54 -1.79 4.26
CA GLU A 107 13.42 -3.16 3.74
C GLU A 107 13.34 -3.11 2.19
N PRO A 108 14.00 -4.02 1.46
CA PRO A 108 14.06 -3.99 0.00
C PRO A 108 12.75 -4.35 -0.71
N THR A 109 11.78 -4.96 -0.04
CA THR A 109 10.53 -5.44 -0.66
C THR A 109 9.79 -4.33 -1.43
N ALA A 110 9.68 -3.14 -0.83
CA ALA A 110 9.11 -1.96 -1.50
C ALA A 110 9.90 -1.60 -2.76
N THR A 111 11.23 -1.53 -2.66
CA THR A 111 12.10 -1.20 -3.79
C THR A 111 11.92 -2.19 -4.93
N VAL A 112 11.92 -3.49 -4.63
CA VAL A 112 11.69 -4.55 -5.63
C VAL A 112 10.32 -4.44 -6.29
N MET A 113 9.26 -4.13 -5.51
CA MET A 113 7.91 -3.91 -6.05
C MET A 113 7.95 -2.82 -7.13
N TRP A 114 8.44 -1.63 -6.79
CA TRP A 114 8.43 -0.49 -7.70
C TRP A 114 9.42 -0.61 -8.87
N GLU A 115 10.55 -1.30 -8.70
CA GLU A 115 11.46 -1.63 -9.79
C GLU A 115 10.79 -2.54 -10.83
N VAL A 116 10.09 -3.58 -10.39
CA VAL A 116 9.37 -4.48 -11.32
C VAL A 116 8.24 -3.76 -12.02
N LEU A 117 7.48 -2.90 -11.32
CA LEU A 117 6.44 -2.07 -11.94
C LEU A 117 7.02 -1.14 -13.02
N ALA A 118 8.17 -0.52 -12.72
CA ALA A 118 8.90 0.33 -13.67
C ALA A 118 9.45 -0.45 -14.87
N GLU A 119 9.99 -1.65 -14.66
CA GLU A 119 10.47 -2.53 -15.74
C GLU A 119 9.36 -2.93 -16.71
N LEU A 120 8.13 -3.03 -16.22
CA LEU A 120 6.95 -3.43 -17.01
C LEU A 120 6.15 -2.24 -17.54
N ASP A 121 6.61 -1.00 -17.28
CA ASP A 121 5.88 0.24 -17.56
C ASP A 121 4.41 0.18 -17.10
N PHE A 122 4.21 -0.38 -15.90
CA PHE A 122 2.89 -0.69 -15.37
C PHE A 122 2.65 0.05 -14.05
N LEU A 123 1.65 0.93 -14.04
CA LEU A 123 1.28 1.72 -12.87
C LEU A 123 -0.09 1.30 -12.32
N PRO A 124 -0.15 0.38 -11.34
CA PRO A 124 -1.36 0.07 -10.60
C PRO A 124 -1.54 0.98 -9.38
N LEU A 125 -2.77 1.04 -8.87
CA LEU A 125 -3.00 1.42 -7.48
C LEU A 125 -2.49 0.31 -6.57
N LEU A 126 -1.71 0.65 -5.54
CA LEU A 126 -1.23 -0.30 -4.56
C LEU A 126 -1.94 -0.08 -3.22
N TRP A 127 -2.41 -1.16 -2.59
CA TRP A 127 -3.02 -1.10 -1.27
C TRP A 127 -2.79 -2.37 -0.45
N SER A 128 -3.23 -2.38 0.81
CA SER A 128 -3.11 -3.54 1.71
C SER A 128 -4.47 -4.02 2.20
N ALA A 129 -4.62 -5.33 2.34
CA ALA A 129 -5.81 -5.96 2.90
C ALA A 129 -6.06 -5.49 4.35
N CYS A 130 -4.99 -5.38 5.14
CA CYS A 130 -5.00 -4.65 6.41
C CYS A 130 -4.15 -3.39 6.24
N PRO A 131 -4.73 -2.18 6.13
CA PRO A 131 -3.98 -0.95 5.86
C PRO A 131 -3.22 -0.38 7.07
N TRP A 132 -3.16 -1.12 8.18
CA TRP A 132 -2.50 -0.73 9.42
C TRP A 132 -1.37 -1.69 9.79
N HIS A 133 -0.46 -1.25 10.65
CA HIS A 133 0.73 -2.02 10.95
C HIS A 133 0.47 -3.06 12.05
N THR A 134 0.46 -4.35 11.70
CA THR A 134 0.35 -5.44 12.66
C THR A 134 1.72 -5.90 13.16
N HIS A 135 1.85 -6.03 14.47
CA HIS A 135 3.10 -6.41 15.14
C HIS A 135 2.89 -7.50 16.19
N GLN A 136 3.98 -8.09 16.68
CA GLN A 136 3.91 -8.97 17.84
C GLN A 136 3.57 -8.15 19.11
N PRO A 137 2.74 -8.67 20.03
CA PRO A 137 2.45 -8.00 21.30
C PRO A 137 3.73 -7.62 22.05
N GLY A 138 3.79 -6.39 22.57
CA GLY A 138 4.98 -5.86 23.26
C GLY A 138 6.19 -5.57 22.35
N ARG A 139 6.11 -5.79 21.04
CA ARG A 139 7.21 -5.60 20.09
C ARG A 139 6.78 -4.76 18.87
N PRO A 140 6.62 -3.43 19.02
CA PRO A 140 6.11 -2.55 17.96
C PRO A 140 7.02 -2.41 16.73
N LEU A 141 8.28 -2.87 16.81
CA LEU A 141 9.23 -2.93 15.70
C LEU A 141 9.37 -4.36 15.15
N SER A 142 8.25 -5.04 14.97
CA SER A 142 8.18 -6.37 14.38
C SER A 142 7.00 -6.47 13.43
N ASN A 143 7.09 -7.35 12.43
CA ASN A 143 5.96 -7.63 11.55
C ASN A 143 5.25 -8.90 12.05
N ARG A 144 3.92 -8.89 12.01
CA ARG A 144 3.07 -10.05 12.22
C ARG A 144 2.01 -10.07 11.12
N THR A 145 1.66 -11.25 10.62
CA THR A 145 0.53 -11.40 9.71
C THR A 145 -0.78 -10.96 10.38
N PRO A 146 -1.62 -10.13 9.71
CA PRO A 146 -2.91 -9.72 10.26
C PRO A 146 -3.83 -10.92 10.46
N THR A 147 -4.65 -10.83 11.51
CA THR A 147 -5.74 -11.77 11.74
C THR A 147 -6.85 -11.57 10.71
N ALA A 148 -7.80 -12.51 10.65
CA ALA A 148 -8.97 -12.39 9.79
C ALA A 148 -9.79 -11.12 10.10
N ALA A 149 -9.98 -10.81 11.39
CA ALA A 149 -10.72 -9.63 11.83
C ALA A 149 -9.99 -8.33 11.45
N GLU A 150 -8.67 -8.26 11.67
CA GLU A 150 -7.87 -7.09 11.30
C GLU A 150 -7.87 -6.83 9.79
N ALA A 151 -7.86 -7.88 8.97
CA ALA A 151 -8.01 -7.75 7.52
C ALA A 151 -9.44 -7.37 7.10
N ALA A 152 -10.46 -7.88 7.79
CA ALA A 152 -11.86 -7.54 7.52
C ALA A 152 -12.16 -6.05 7.79
N LEU A 153 -11.52 -5.45 8.81
CA LEU A 153 -11.60 -4.00 9.06
C LEU A 153 -11.07 -3.17 7.87
N GLY A 154 -10.11 -3.70 7.11
CA GLY A 154 -9.55 -3.05 5.93
C GLY A 154 -10.37 -3.24 4.65
N THR A 155 -11.38 -4.12 4.65
CA THR A 155 -12.11 -4.51 3.44
C THR A 155 -12.81 -3.32 2.78
N SER A 156 -13.54 -2.52 3.55
CA SER A 156 -14.25 -1.36 3.02
C SER A 156 -13.31 -0.35 2.37
N PHE A 157 -12.06 -0.21 2.85
CA PHE A 157 -11.12 0.78 2.32
C PHE A 157 -10.60 0.43 0.93
N TRP A 158 -10.22 -0.83 0.68
CA TRP A 158 -9.78 -1.18 -0.67
C TRP A 158 -10.95 -1.22 -1.65
N GLN A 159 -12.16 -1.56 -1.20
CA GLN A 159 -13.38 -1.49 -2.01
C GLN A 159 -13.75 -0.04 -2.35
N GLU A 160 -13.63 0.86 -1.38
CA GLU A 160 -13.84 2.29 -1.59
C GLU A 160 -12.83 2.84 -2.59
N LEU A 161 -11.54 2.49 -2.46
CA LEU A 161 -10.53 2.83 -3.44
C LEU A 161 -10.84 2.23 -4.83
N ALA A 162 -11.31 0.99 -4.90
CA ALA A 162 -11.73 0.39 -6.17
C ALA A 162 -12.84 1.19 -6.84
N GLY A 163 -13.83 1.65 -6.07
CA GLY A 163 -14.92 2.51 -6.55
C GLY A 163 -14.45 3.91 -6.91
N ILE A 164 -13.57 4.53 -6.13
CA ILE A 164 -12.98 5.84 -6.41
C ILE A 164 -12.26 5.78 -7.76
N PHE A 165 -11.31 4.87 -7.90
CA PHE A 165 -10.46 4.80 -9.09
C PHE A 165 -11.11 4.11 -10.29
N GLN A 166 -12.37 3.66 -10.17
CA GLN A 166 -13.06 2.86 -11.20
C GLN A 166 -12.23 1.65 -11.64
N ILE A 167 -11.67 0.95 -10.65
CA ILE A 167 -10.79 -0.20 -10.87
C ILE A 167 -11.56 -1.31 -11.59
N GLU A 168 -10.98 -1.80 -12.67
CA GLU A 168 -11.52 -2.89 -13.49
C GLU A 168 -11.05 -4.26 -12.99
N ALA A 169 -9.86 -4.32 -12.39
CA ALA A 169 -9.30 -5.57 -11.88
C ALA A 169 -8.59 -5.41 -10.54
N VAL A 170 -8.89 -6.31 -9.60
CA VAL A 170 -8.20 -6.43 -8.32
C VAL A 170 -7.33 -7.69 -8.35
N VAL A 171 -6.06 -7.57 -7.95
CA VAL A 171 -5.09 -8.66 -7.92
C VAL A 171 -4.52 -8.82 -6.52
N ALA A 172 -4.53 -10.05 -6.00
CA ALA A 172 -3.90 -10.37 -4.73
C ALA A 172 -2.39 -10.59 -4.87
N VAL A 173 -1.61 -9.88 -4.05
CA VAL A 173 -0.16 -10.05 -3.92
C VAL A 173 0.13 -10.89 -2.69
N GLY A 174 0.33 -12.19 -2.90
CA GLY A 174 0.60 -13.17 -1.85
C GLY A 174 -0.65 -13.81 -1.23
N ASN A 175 -0.43 -14.81 -0.37
CA ASN A 175 -1.50 -15.67 0.15
C ASN A 175 -2.42 -14.98 1.15
N VAL A 176 -1.91 -14.02 1.94
CA VAL A 176 -2.73 -13.33 2.95
C VAL A 176 -3.73 -12.41 2.28
N ALA A 177 -3.29 -11.59 1.32
CA ALA A 177 -4.17 -10.76 0.52
C ALA A 177 -5.24 -11.58 -0.20
N HIS A 178 -4.84 -12.67 -0.86
CA HIS A 178 -5.78 -13.56 -1.56
C HIS A 178 -6.87 -14.09 -0.65
N ARG A 179 -6.52 -14.61 0.54
CA ARG A 179 -7.52 -15.08 1.51
C ARG A 179 -8.43 -13.95 2.00
N SER A 180 -7.91 -12.73 2.13
CA SER A 180 -8.71 -11.56 2.50
C SER A 180 -9.74 -11.22 1.42
N LEU A 181 -9.34 -11.20 0.15
CA LEU A 181 -10.24 -10.95 -0.98
C LEU A 181 -11.31 -12.05 -1.07
N GLN A 182 -10.94 -13.32 -0.97
CA GLN A 182 -11.91 -14.42 -0.98
C GLN A 182 -12.93 -14.32 0.16
N ARG A 183 -12.50 -13.94 1.37
CA ARG A 183 -13.41 -13.73 2.53
C ARG A 183 -14.37 -12.56 2.33
N SER A 184 -14.00 -11.57 1.53
CA SER A 184 -14.89 -10.48 1.14
C SER A 184 -15.88 -10.86 0.04
N GLY A 185 -15.82 -12.10 -0.47
CA GLY A 185 -16.63 -12.57 -1.59
C GLY A 185 -16.04 -12.26 -2.97
N LEU A 186 -14.82 -11.72 -3.04
CA LEU A 186 -14.15 -11.43 -4.31
C LEU A 186 -13.18 -12.55 -4.69
N GLU A 187 -13.48 -13.24 -5.79
CA GLU A 187 -12.54 -14.10 -6.50
C GLU A 187 -11.57 -13.20 -7.29
N ALA A 188 -10.28 -13.27 -6.99
CA ALA A 188 -9.27 -12.40 -7.60
C ALA A 188 -8.02 -13.21 -8.00
N PRO A 189 -7.39 -12.91 -9.15
CA PRO A 189 -6.11 -13.51 -9.50
C PRO A 189 -5.06 -13.24 -8.44
N LYS A 190 -4.16 -14.22 -8.23
CA LYS A 190 -3.09 -14.15 -7.25
C LYS A 190 -1.72 -14.21 -7.91
N ILE A 191 -0.84 -13.31 -7.50
CA ILE A 191 0.58 -13.34 -7.85
C ILE A 191 1.46 -13.52 -6.61
N ARG A 192 2.71 -13.95 -6.82
CA ARG A 192 3.67 -14.16 -5.72
C ARG A 192 4.11 -12.82 -5.15
N HIS A 193 4.21 -12.71 -3.83
CA HIS A 193 4.73 -11.53 -3.16
C HIS A 193 6.25 -11.36 -3.40
N PRO A 194 6.78 -10.13 -3.61
CA PRO A 194 8.19 -9.92 -3.96
C PRO A 194 9.19 -10.19 -2.83
N ALA A 195 8.74 -10.24 -1.58
CA ALA A 195 9.58 -10.55 -0.41
C ALA A 195 10.23 -11.95 -0.48
N HIS A 196 11.29 -12.15 0.30
CA HIS A 196 12.00 -13.43 0.46
C HIS A 196 12.42 -14.08 -0.88
N GLY A 197 13.07 -13.31 -1.76
CA GLY A 197 13.50 -13.78 -3.08
C GLY A 197 12.36 -13.95 -4.09
N GLY A 198 11.21 -13.32 -3.83
CA GLY A 198 10.01 -13.44 -4.65
C GLY A 198 9.99 -12.62 -5.94
N ARG A 199 11.01 -11.79 -6.22
CA ARG A 199 11.07 -10.88 -7.38
C ARG A 199 10.65 -11.56 -8.69
N SER A 200 11.32 -12.66 -9.07
CA SER A 200 11.06 -13.30 -10.37
C SER A 200 9.62 -13.81 -10.48
N GLY A 201 9.07 -14.37 -9.40
CA GLY A 201 7.69 -14.85 -9.40
C GLY A 201 6.65 -13.72 -9.35
N PHE A 202 6.99 -12.57 -8.75
CA PHE A 202 6.16 -11.37 -8.81
C PHE A 202 6.12 -10.83 -10.25
N LYS A 203 7.28 -10.64 -10.88
CA LYS A 203 7.42 -10.17 -12.27
C LYS A 203 6.67 -11.08 -13.26
N GLN A 204 6.94 -12.38 -13.23
CA GLN A 204 6.25 -13.36 -14.10
C GLN A 204 4.74 -13.44 -13.82
N GLY A 205 4.31 -13.12 -12.61
CA GLY A 205 2.90 -12.99 -12.27
C GLY A 205 2.26 -11.82 -13.01
N LEU A 206 2.87 -10.65 -12.93
CA LEU A 206 2.41 -9.44 -13.62
C LEU A 206 2.45 -9.59 -15.15
N GLU A 207 3.56 -10.09 -15.71
CA GLU A 207 3.68 -10.32 -17.17
C GLU A 207 2.54 -11.18 -17.71
N ARG A 208 2.19 -12.26 -17.01
CA ARG A 208 1.07 -13.13 -17.42
C ARG A 208 -0.28 -12.44 -17.34
N LEU A 209 -0.52 -11.62 -16.31
CA LEU A 209 -1.77 -10.88 -16.18
C LEU A 209 -1.90 -9.79 -17.24
N LEU A 210 -0.81 -9.06 -17.52
CA LEU A 210 -0.78 -8.03 -18.57
C LEU A 210 -0.98 -8.66 -19.95
N ALA A 211 -0.32 -9.79 -20.24
CA ALA A 211 -0.53 -10.53 -21.48
C ALA A 211 -1.96 -11.08 -21.63
N ALA A 212 -2.66 -11.32 -20.52
CA ALA A 212 -4.06 -11.72 -20.48
C ALA A 212 -5.06 -10.55 -20.57
N GLY A 213 -4.57 -9.30 -20.69
CA GLY A 213 -5.41 -8.12 -20.91
C GLY A 213 -6.03 -7.51 -19.65
N ILE A 214 -5.41 -7.69 -18.47
CA ILE A 214 -5.95 -7.15 -17.19
C ILE A 214 -5.91 -5.60 -17.09
N ALA A 215 -5.25 -4.92 -18.03
CA ALA A 215 -5.06 -3.47 -18.07
C ALA A 215 -4.96 -3.00 -19.54
N GLN A 216 -6.11 -2.95 -20.25
CA GLN A 216 -6.19 -2.46 -21.64
C GLN A 216 -6.96 -1.14 -21.71
#